data_AF-Q2I0M2-F1
#
_entry.id   AF-Q2I0M2-F1
#
_cell.length_a   1.000
_cell.length_b   1.000
_cell.length_c   1.000
_cell.angle_alpha   90.00
_cell.angle_beta   90.00
_cell.angle_gamma   90.00
#
_symmetry.space_group_name_H-M   'P 1'
#
loop_
_entity.id
_entity.type
_entity.pdbx_description
1 polymer ?
#
loop_
_entity_poly.entity_id
_entity_poly.type
_entity_poly.pdbx_seq_one_letter_code
_entity_poly.pdbx_strand_id
1 'polypeptide(L)'
;MQIEQLMKSLTIYFDDIQEGLWFKNLHPLLESASLEAITGSLKRNPNLADVLKYDRPDIILTLNQTPILVIERTIEVPSGHNVGQRYGRLAAASEAGVPLVYFGPYAARKHGGATEGPRYMNLRLFYALDVMQKVNGSAITTINWPVDQNFEILQDPSKDKRMKEYLEMFFDNLLKYGIAGINLAIRNSSFQAEQLAEREKFVETMITNPEQYDVPPDSVQILNAERFFNELGISENKRIICDEVVLYQVGMTYVRSDPYTGMALLYKYLYILGSERNRCLILKFPNITTDMWKKVAFGSRERKDVRIYRSVSDGILFADGYLSKEEL
;
A
#
# COMPACT_ATOMS: atom_id res chain seq x y z
N MET A 1 -19.61 -25.12 6.04
CA MET A 1 -19.26 -24.74 7.42
C MET A 1 -20.50 -24.12 8.05
N GLN A 2 -20.92 -24.57 9.23
CA GLN A 2 -22.06 -23.93 9.93
C GLN A 2 -21.65 -22.54 10.41
N ILE A 3 -22.57 -21.56 10.37
CA ILE A 3 -22.31 -20.16 10.72
C ILE A 3 -21.70 -20.03 12.13
N GLU A 4 -22.20 -20.79 13.10
CA GLU A 4 -21.66 -20.79 14.47
C GLU A 4 -20.19 -21.26 14.55
N GLN A 5 -19.80 -22.19 13.68
CA GLN A 5 -18.41 -22.66 13.61
C GLN A 5 -17.50 -21.60 12.98
N LEU A 6 -17.98 -20.87 11.98
CA LEU A 6 -17.25 -19.73 11.40
C LEU A 6 -17.01 -18.66 12.48
N MET A 7 -18.06 -18.25 13.18
CA MET A 7 -18.02 -17.22 14.23
C MET A 7 -16.98 -17.48 15.32
N LYS A 8 -16.81 -18.75 15.73
CA LYS A 8 -15.81 -19.16 16.74
C LYS A 8 -14.38 -19.28 16.20
N SER A 9 -14.23 -19.27 14.87
CA SER A 9 -12.95 -19.50 14.19
C SER A 9 -12.28 -18.21 13.70
N LEU A 10 -12.93 -17.05 13.92
CA LEU A 10 -12.43 -15.75 13.50
C LEU A 10 -11.57 -15.11 14.59
N THR A 11 -10.41 -14.58 14.17
CA THR A 11 -9.56 -13.74 15.00
C THR A 11 -9.25 -12.45 14.26
N ILE A 12 -9.52 -11.32 14.92
CA ILE A 12 -9.18 -9.98 14.48
C ILE A 12 -7.84 -9.62 15.14
N TYR A 13 -6.80 -9.50 14.32
CA TYR A 13 -5.55 -8.89 14.73
C TYR A 13 -5.63 -7.38 14.50
N PHE A 14 -5.26 -6.57 15.49
CA PHE A 14 -5.32 -5.11 15.42
C PHE A 14 -3.98 -4.45 15.78
N ASP A 15 -3.70 -3.28 15.19
CA ASP A 15 -2.57 -2.44 15.63
C ASP A 15 -2.96 -1.56 16.83
N ASP A 16 -4.16 -0.97 16.78
CA ASP A 16 -4.77 -0.24 17.89
C ASP A 16 -6.08 -0.89 18.36
N ILE A 17 -6.28 -0.98 19.68
CA ILE A 17 -7.43 -1.68 20.27
C ILE A 17 -8.78 -1.03 19.90
N GLN A 18 -8.83 0.30 19.75
CA GLN A 18 -10.06 0.99 19.36
C GLN A 18 -10.46 0.62 17.92
N GLU A 19 -9.48 0.36 17.06
CA GLU A 19 -9.71 -0.09 15.69
C GLU A 19 -10.20 -1.54 15.64
N GLY A 20 -9.59 -2.41 16.46
CA GLY A 20 -10.07 -3.78 16.65
C GLY A 20 -11.51 -3.83 17.16
N LEU A 21 -11.84 -3.02 18.17
CA LEU A 21 -13.20 -2.93 18.72
C LEU A 21 -14.19 -2.33 17.72
N TRP A 22 -13.80 -1.26 17.01
CA TRP A 22 -14.60 -0.68 15.94
C TRP A 22 -14.95 -1.73 14.89
N PHE A 23 -13.94 -2.43 14.35
CA PHE A 23 -14.12 -3.43 13.31
C PHE A 23 -15.01 -4.58 13.76
N LYS A 24 -14.79 -5.05 14.99
CA LYS A 24 -15.58 -6.12 15.61
C LYS A 24 -17.08 -5.80 15.65
N ASN A 25 -17.46 -4.53 15.77
CA ASN A 25 -18.84 -4.06 15.85
C ASN A 25 -19.47 -3.74 14.47
N LEU A 26 -18.75 -3.98 13.37
CA LEU A 26 -19.28 -3.68 12.02
C LEU A 26 -20.16 -4.79 11.45
N HIS A 27 -20.07 -6.02 11.96
CA HIS A 27 -20.81 -7.14 11.38
C HIS A 27 -21.14 -8.22 12.43
N PRO A 28 -22.34 -8.82 12.43
CA PRO A 28 -22.75 -9.82 13.44
C PRO A 28 -21.79 -11.02 13.56
N LEU A 29 -21.23 -11.50 12.44
CA LEU A 29 -20.27 -12.61 12.45
C LEU A 29 -18.96 -12.29 13.20
N LEU A 30 -18.64 -11.01 13.42
CA LEU A 30 -17.45 -10.58 14.13
C LEU A 30 -17.67 -10.46 15.65
N GLU A 31 -18.92 -10.45 16.14
CA GLU A 31 -19.23 -10.22 17.57
C GLU A 31 -18.53 -11.19 18.51
N SER A 32 -18.36 -12.45 18.10
CA SER A 32 -17.65 -13.48 18.86
C SER A 32 -16.17 -13.64 18.48
N ALA A 33 -15.67 -12.88 17.51
CA ALA A 33 -14.29 -13.00 17.07
C ALA A 33 -13.31 -12.67 18.20
N SER A 34 -12.22 -13.42 18.26
CA SER A 34 -11.13 -13.13 19.19
C SER A 34 -10.40 -11.85 18.77
N LEU A 35 -9.90 -11.10 19.74
CA LEU A 35 -9.14 -9.87 19.50
C LEU A 35 -7.70 -10.09 19.96
N GLU A 36 -6.74 -9.90 19.05
CA GLU A 36 -5.32 -10.04 19.35
C GLU A 36 -4.51 -8.84 18.83
N ALA A 37 -3.51 -8.39 19.58
CA ALA A 37 -2.58 -7.38 19.07
C ALA A 37 -1.69 -7.99 17.96
N ILE A 38 -1.46 -7.23 16.88
CA ILE A 38 -0.49 -7.60 15.84
C ILE A 38 0.93 -7.69 16.41
N THR A 39 1.25 -6.88 17.43
CA THR A 39 2.58 -6.91 18.06
C THR A 39 2.89 -8.30 18.62
N GLY A 40 3.95 -8.92 18.11
CA GLY A 40 4.39 -10.25 18.52
C GLY A 40 3.48 -11.40 18.03
N SER A 41 2.53 -11.14 17.12
CA SER A 41 1.59 -12.15 16.61
C SER A 41 2.27 -13.29 15.86
N LEU A 42 3.39 -13.04 15.18
CA LEU A 42 4.13 -14.07 14.43
C LEU A 42 4.58 -15.27 15.26
N LYS A 43 4.78 -15.10 16.58
CA LYS A 43 5.11 -16.22 17.48
C LYS A 43 3.91 -17.14 17.72
N ARG A 44 2.69 -16.60 17.64
CA ARG A 44 1.43 -17.31 17.88
C ARG A 44 0.82 -17.83 16.58
N ASN A 45 0.91 -17.03 15.52
CA ASN A 45 0.40 -17.32 14.20
C ASN A 45 1.45 -16.95 13.13
N PRO A 46 2.33 -17.90 12.74
CA PRO A 46 3.33 -17.69 11.70
C PRO A 46 2.76 -17.39 10.31
N ASN A 47 1.49 -17.73 10.04
CA ASN A 47 0.83 -17.48 8.74
C ASN A 47 0.61 -15.97 8.47
N LEU A 48 0.85 -15.11 9.46
CA LEU A 48 0.82 -13.66 9.28
C LEU A 48 2.11 -13.09 8.65
N ALA A 49 3.14 -13.91 8.44
CA ALA A 49 4.45 -13.44 7.97
C ALA A 49 4.37 -12.66 6.65
N ASP A 50 3.62 -13.18 5.67
CA ASP A 50 3.54 -12.57 4.34
C ASP A 50 2.76 -11.24 4.37
N VAL A 51 1.64 -11.19 5.10
CA VAL A 51 0.86 -9.94 5.24
C VAL A 51 1.56 -8.88 6.10
N LEU A 52 2.54 -9.27 6.92
CA LEU A 52 3.37 -8.37 7.74
C LEU A 52 4.77 -8.12 7.16
N LYS A 53 5.02 -8.60 5.93
CA LYS A 53 6.34 -8.56 5.27
C LYS A 53 6.95 -7.17 5.19
N TYR A 54 6.13 -6.16 4.88
CA TYR A 54 6.60 -4.79 4.73
C TYR A 54 6.29 -3.94 5.96
N ASP A 55 5.04 -3.88 6.41
CA ASP A 55 4.64 -3.16 7.61
C ASP A 55 3.33 -3.72 8.18
N ARG A 56 2.96 -3.29 9.40
CA ARG A 56 1.70 -3.68 10.04
C ARG A 56 0.53 -2.87 9.46
N PRO A 57 -0.53 -3.51 8.96
CA PRO A 57 -1.80 -2.85 8.70
C PRO A 57 -2.57 -2.60 10.00
N ASP A 58 -3.63 -1.82 9.94
CA ASP A 58 -4.47 -1.55 11.11
C ASP A 58 -5.23 -2.81 11.57
N ILE A 59 -5.75 -3.61 10.63
CA ILE A 59 -6.51 -4.83 10.92
C ILE A 59 -6.12 -5.98 9.98
N ILE A 60 -6.00 -7.18 10.54
CA ILE A 60 -5.96 -8.45 9.80
C ILE A 60 -7.04 -9.37 10.37
N LEU A 61 -8.01 -9.75 9.55
CA LEU A 61 -8.97 -10.79 9.89
C LEU A 61 -8.42 -12.15 9.46
N THR A 62 -8.46 -13.12 10.36
CA THR A 62 -8.10 -14.50 10.07
C THR A 62 -9.27 -15.44 10.31
N LEU A 63 -9.31 -16.52 9.53
CA LEU A 63 -10.18 -17.67 9.73
C LEU A 63 -9.29 -18.90 9.95
N ASN A 64 -9.39 -19.54 11.12
CA ASN A 64 -8.51 -20.66 11.48
C ASN A 64 -7.03 -20.32 11.27
N GLN A 65 -6.59 -19.17 11.78
CA GLN A 65 -5.23 -18.62 11.62
C GLN A 65 -4.82 -18.22 10.19
N THR A 66 -5.64 -18.47 9.18
CA THR A 66 -5.36 -18.06 7.79
C THR A 66 -5.85 -16.63 7.57
N PRO A 67 -5.00 -15.69 7.11
CA PRO A 67 -5.45 -14.35 6.73
C PRO A 67 -6.49 -14.38 5.61
N ILE A 68 -7.61 -13.67 5.80
CA ILE A 68 -8.72 -13.63 4.83
C ILE A 68 -9.13 -12.21 4.43
N LEU A 69 -8.74 -11.19 5.20
CA LEU A 69 -8.98 -9.79 4.88
C LEU A 69 -7.96 -8.90 5.60
N VAL A 70 -7.46 -7.88 4.91
CA VAL A 70 -6.66 -6.80 5.50
C VAL A 70 -7.40 -5.48 5.34
N ILE A 71 -7.40 -4.64 6.37
CA ILE A 71 -7.97 -3.29 6.31
C ILE A 71 -6.90 -2.31 6.75
N GLU A 72 -6.66 -1.33 5.89
CA GLU A 72 -5.87 -0.14 6.19
C GLU A 72 -6.81 1.05 6.21
N ARG A 73 -6.77 1.80 7.31
CA ARG A 73 -7.64 2.93 7.57
C ARG A 73 -6.82 4.19 7.77
N THR A 74 -7.31 5.31 7.27
CA THR A 74 -6.68 6.59 7.56
C THR A 74 -7.66 7.74 7.54
N ILE A 75 -7.48 8.65 8.51
CA ILE A 75 -8.11 9.97 8.53
C ILE A 75 -7.09 11.06 8.19
N GLU A 76 -5.91 10.68 7.69
CA GLU A 76 -4.91 11.66 7.29
C GLU A 76 -5.35 12.40 6.03
N VAL A 77 -5.02 13.69 6.00
CA VAL A 77 -5.23 14.52 4.82
C VAL A 77 -4.41 13.96 3.66
N PRO A 78 -5.02 13.64 2.50
CA PRO A 78 -4.35 13.00 1.38
C PRO A 78 -3.46 14.02 0.67
N SER A 79 -2.26 14.24 1.20
CA SER A 79 -1.33 15.26 0.72
C SER A 79 0.12 14.79 0.77
N GLY A 80 0.94 15.28 -0.17
CA GLY A 80 2.37 15.01 -0.22
C GLY A 80 2.69 13.52 -0.28
N HIS A 81 3.62 13.08 0.55
CA HIS A 81 4.07 11.68 0.59
C HIS A 81 3.15 10.75 1.41
N ASN A 82 2.14 11.28 2.10
CA ASN A 82 1.28 10.48 2.99
C ASN A 82 0.52 9.40 2.22
N VAL A 83 0.18 9.68 0.96
CA VAL A 83 -0.60 8.76 0.10
C VAL A 83 0.11 7.44 -0.18
N GLY A 84 1.44 7.43 -0.34
CA GLY A 84 2.19 6.20 -0.59
C GLY A 84 2.84 5.59 0.64
N GLN A 85 2.87 6.30 1.77
CA GLN A 85 3.47 5.79 3.02
C GLN A 85 2.89 4.43 3.43
N ARG A 86 1.56 4.29 3.32
CA ARG A 86 0.79 3.09 3.72
C ARG A 86 0.83 1.98 2.67
N TYR A 87 1.33 2.27 1.47
CA TYR A 87 1.27 1.36 0.33
C TYR A 87 1.95 0.02 0.58
N GLY A 88 3.02 -0.01 1.40
CA GLY A 88 3.69 -1.25 1.76
C GLY A 88 2.77 -2.27 2.46
N ARG A 89 1.82 -1.81 3.28
CA ARG A 89 0.86 -2.68 3.98
C ARG A 89 -0.10 -3.33 2.99
N LEU A 90 -0.53 -2.54 2.00
CA LEU A 90 -1.42 -2.99 0.93
C LEU A 90 -0.71 -3.99 0.00
N ALA A 91 0.54 -3.69 -0.38
CA ALA A 91 1.34 -4.57 -1.23
C ALA A 91 1.59 -5.93 -0.57
N ALA A 92 1.89 -5.96 0.73
CA ALA A 92 2.09 -7.22 1.46
C ALA A 92 0.83 -8.11 1.43
N ALA A 93 -0.35 -7.54 1.70
CA ALA A 93 -1.61 -8.27 1.64
C ALA A 93 -1.93 -8.77 0.22
N SER A 94 -1.75 -7.92 -0.78
CA SER A 94 -2.00 -8.25 -2.18
C SER A 94 -1.07 -9.35 -2.70
N GLU A 95 0.24 -9.27 -2.40
CA GLU A 95 1.24 -10.30 -2.74
C GLU A 95 0.91 -11.65 -2.08
N ALA A 96 0.32 -11.63 -0.87
CA ALA A 96 -0.14 -12.81 -0.16
C ALA A 96 -1.48 -13.36 -0.68
N GLY A 97 -2.08 -12.74 -1.70
CA GLY A 97 -3.38 -13.14 -2.25
C GLY A 97 -4.55 -12.89 -1.31
N VAL A 98 -4.40 -11.98 -0.34
CA VAL A 98 -5.44 -11.65 0.64
C VAL A 98 -6.23 -10.42 0.16
N PRO A 99 -7.57 -10.47 0.11
CA PRO A 99 -8.38 -9.29 -0.16
C PRO A 99 -8.04 -8.15 0.79
N LEU A 100 -8.08 -6.91 0.30
CA LEU A 100 -7.78 -5.76 1.12
C LEU A 100 -8.71 -4.57 0.87
N VAL A 101 -8.90 -3.78 1.93
CA VAL A 101 -9.61 -2.50 1.89
C VAL A 101 -8.66 -1.37 2.25
N TYR A 102 -8.61 -0.34 1.41
CA TYR A 102 -8.05 0.95 1.76
C TYR A 102 -9.21 1.93 2.07
N PHE A 103 -9.41 2.23 3.35
CA PHE A 103 -10.48 3.09 3.83
C PHE A 103 -9.92 4.46 4.24
N GLY A 104 -10.07 5.46 3.38
CA GLY A 104 -9.53 6.79 3.63
C GLY A 104 -10.18 7.87 2.77
N PRO A 105 -10.05 9.15 3.15
CA PRO A 105 -10.70 10.24 2.43
C PRO A 105 -10.04 10.45 1.06
N TYR A 106 -10.84 10.53 0.01
CA TYR A 106 -10.36 10.96 -1.32
C TYR A 106 -10.05 12.45 -1.33
N ALA A 107 -10.70 13.23 -0.47
CA ALA A 107 -10.34 14.60 -0.21
C ALA A 107 -10.55 14.94 1.26
N ALA A 108 -9.69 15.79 1.83
CA ALA A 108 -9.86 16.31 3.18
C ALA A 108 -9.20 17.69 3.32
N ARG A 109 -9.66 18.49 4.27
CA ARG A 109 -9.12 19.82 4.54
C ARG A 109 -7.79 19.72 5.28
N LYS A 110 -6.76 20.38 4.75
CA LYS A 110 -5.54 20.67 5.50
C LYS A 110 -5.78 21.89 6.38
N HIS A 111 -5.60 21.72 7.68
CA HIS A 111 -5.66 22.80 8.67
C HIS A 111 -4.28 23.47 8.83
N GLY A 112 -4.28 24.80 8.92
CA GLY A 112 -3.12 25.60 9.30
C GLY A 112 -2.12 25.93 8.18
N GLY A 113 -1.49 27.09 8.34
CA GLY A 113 -0.43 27.62 7.47
C GLY A 113 -0.97 28.26 6.17
N ALA A 114 -0.05 28.81 5.37
CA ALA A 114 -0.38 29.49 4.10
C ALA A 114 -1.00 28.58 3.03
N THR A 115 -1.02 27.28 3.27
CA THR A 115 -1.51 26.25 2.35
C THR A 115 -2.78 25.56 2.87
N GLU A 116 -3.53 26.22 3.76
CA GLU A 116 -4.82 25.72 4.24
C GLU A 116 -5.78 25.50 3.07
N GLY A 117 -6.63 24.48 3.18
CA GLY A 117 -7.67 24.19 2.19
C GLY A 117 -7.75 22.73 1.80
N PRO A 118 -8.65 22.39 0.86
CA PRO A 118 -8.86 21.01 0.44
C PRO A 118 -7.60 20.42 -0.19
N ARG A 119 -7.35 19.16 0.15
CA ARG A 119 -6.34 18.31 -0.48
C ARG A 119 -7.03 17.09 -1.05
N TYR A 120 -6.55 16.66 -2.19
CA TYR A 120 -7.15 15.60 -2.99
C TYR A 120 -6.17 14.46 -3.15
N MET A 121 -6.71 13.24 -3.21
CA MET A 121 -5.95 12.03 -3.41
C MET A 121 -5.07 12.13 -4.66
N ASN A 122 -3.82 11.72 -4.52
CA ASN A 122 -2.91 11.59 -5.65
C ASN A 122 -3.37 10.41 -6.52
N LEU A 123 -3.75 10.67 -7.78
CA LEU A 123 -4.32 9.63 -8.65
C LEU A 123 -3.34 8.50 -8.95
N ARG A 124 -2.03 8.74 -8.82
CA ARG A 124 -1.00 7.68 -8.95
C ARG A 124 -1.17 6.58 -7.91
N LEU A 125 -1.77 6.87 -6.74
CA LEU A 125 -2.14 5.82 -5.78
C LEU A 125 -3.17 4.88 -6.40
N PHE A 126 -4.25 5.42 -6.96
CA PHE A 126 -5.29 4.62 -7.60
C PHE A 126 -4.77 3.82 -8.78
N TYR A 127 -3.95 4.44 -9.65
CA TYR A 127 -3.33 3.73 -10.76
C TYR A 127 -2.43 2.59 -10.28
N ALA A 128 -1.64 2.82 -9.24
CA ALA A 128 -0.80 1.78 -8.67
C ALA A 128 -1.62 0.65 -8.02
N LEU A 129 -2.75 0.95 -7.38
CA LEU A 129 -3.66 -0.06 -6.84
C LEU A 129 -4.30 -0.91 -7.95
N ASP A 130 -4.68 -0.30 -9.07
CA ASP A 130 -5.23 -1.02 -10.22
C ASP A 130 -4.22 -1.98 -10.84
N VAL A 131 -2.97 -1.51 -11.02
CA VAL A 131 -1.87 -2.36 -11.47
C VAL A 131 -1.61 -3.49 -10.48
N MET A 132 -1.58 -3.20 -9.18
CA MET A 132 -1.37 -4.21 -8.14
C MET A 132 -2.46 -5.28 -8.15
N GLN A 133 -3.73 -4.91 -8.31
CA GLN A 133 -4.84 -5.84 -8.49
C GLN A 133 -4.67 -6.70 -9.74
N LYS A 134 -4.23 -6.12 -10.87
CA LYS A 134 -4.00 -6.84 -12.12
C LYS A 134 -2.85 -7.86 -11.99
N VAL A 135 -1.74 -7.44 -11.39
CA VAL A 135 -0.52 -8.25 -11.26
C VAL A 135 -0.72 -9.40 -10.28
N ASN A 136 -1.31 -9.13 -9.11
CA ASN A 136 -1.41 -10.13 -8.05
C ASN A 136 -2.74 -10.91 -8.05
N GLY A 137 -3.77 -10.39 -8.73
CA GLY A 137 -5.10 -11.01 -8.78
C GLY A 137 -5.92 -10.90 -7.48
N SER A 138 -5.41 -10.22 -6.45
CA SER A 138 -6.13 -9.94 -5.20
C SER A 138 -7.21 -8.89 -5.39
N ALA A 139 -8.32 -8.98 -4.66
CA ALA A 139 -9.33 -7.93 -4.60
C ALA A 139 -8.80 -6.73 -3.80
N ILE A 140 -8.85 -5.54 -4.42
CA ILE A 140 -8.43 -4.28 -3.80
C ILE A 140 -9.61 -3.32 -3.86
N THR A 141 -10.17 -2.99 -2.71
CA THR A 141 -11.33 -2.11 -2.61
C THR A 141 -10.93 -0.81 -1.93
N THR A 142 -11.16 0.32 -2.60
CA THR A 142 -11.02 1.64 -1.97
C THR A 142 -12.39 2.11 -1.50
N ILE A 143 -12.49 2.52 -0.24
CA ILE A 143 -13.70 3.10 0.34
C ILE A 143 -13.39 4.54 0.71
N ASN A 144 -14.15 5.47 0.16
CA ASN A 144 -13.99 6.89 0.44
C ASN A 144 -14.51 7.20 1.85
N TRP A 145 -13.68 7.81 2.68
CA TRP A 145 -14.11 8.34 3.96
C TRP A 145 -14.94 9.61 3.75
N PRO A 146 -16.18 9.71 4.29
CA PRO A 146 -17.04 10.84 4.02
C PRO A 146 -16.54 12.14 4.65
N VAL A 147 -16.72 13.24 3.92
CA VAL A 147 -16.39 14.59 4.37
C VAL A 147 -17.58 15.52 4.25
N ASP A 148 -17.61 16.58 5.05
CA ASP A 148 -18.61 17.63 4.93
C ASP A 148 -18.33 18.57 3.73
N GLN A 149 -19.18 19.58 3.55
CA GLN A 149 -19.05 20.60 2.51
C GLN A 149 -17.77 21.45 2.61
N ASN A 150 -17.09 21.44 3.76
CA ASN A 150 -15.83 22.13 4.02
C ASN A 150 -14.61 21.20 3.92
N PHE A 151 -14.81 19.94 3.52
CA PHE A 151 -13.83 18.86 3.50
C PHE A 151 -13.36 18.41 4.90
N GLU A 152 -14.14 18.67 5.95
CA GLU A 152 -13.89 18.11 7.27
C GLU A 152 -14.27 16.63 7.29
N ILE A 153 -13.40 15.82 7.87
CA ILE A 153 -13.58 14.37 7.99
C ILE A 153 -14.70 14.06 8.97
N LEU A 154 -15.75 13.38 8.51
CA LEU A 154 -16.89 13.01 9.35
C LEU A 154 -16.52 11.82 10.25
N GLN A 155 -16.74 11.97 11.56
CA GLN A 155 -16.51 10.89 12.54
C GLN A 155 -17.79 10.26 13.09
N ASP A 156 -18.95 10.69 12.58
CA ASP A 156 -20.24 10.14 12.97
C ASP A 156 -20.50 8.74 12.33
N PRO A 157 -21.57 8.02 12.74
CA PRO A 157 -21.85 6.67 12.26
C PRO A 157 -21.99 6.51 10.74
N SER A 158 -22.21 7.59 9.98
CA SER A 158 -22.29 7.53 8.51
C SER A 158 -21.01 6.99 7.87
N LYS A 159 -19.84 7.21 8.49
CA LYS A 159 -18.55 6.71 8.01
C LYS A 159 -18.50 5.18 7.94
N ASP A 160 -19.26 4.50 8.79
CA ASP A 160 -19.23 3.04 8.89
C ASP A 160 -20.14 2.36 7.84
N LYS A 161 -21.06 3.10 7.21
CA LYS A 161 -22.09 2.54 6.32
C LYS A 161 -21.50 1.68 5.20
N ARG A 162 -20.57 2.24 4.42
CA ARG A 162 -19.96 1.49 3.29
C ARG A 162 -19.08 0.34 3.74
N MET A 163 -18.42 0.46 4.90
CA MET A 163 -17.67 -0.66 5.48
C MET A 163 -18.59 -1.82 5.89
N LYS A 164 -19.77 -1.54 6.45
CA LYS A 164 -20.76 -2.57 6.79
C LYS A 164 -21.27 -3.29 5.54
N GLU A 165 -21.62 -2.53 4.50
CA GLU A 165 -22.05 -3.10 3.21
C GLU A 165 -20.96 -3.95 2.56
N TYR A 166 -19.69 -3.52 2.63
CA TYR A 166 -18.56 -4.32 2.18
C TYR A 166 -18.46 -5.64 2.96
N LEU A 167 -18.62 -5.61 4.29
CA LEU A 167 -18.49 -6.81 5.12
C LEU A 167 -19.62 -7.81 4.90
N GLU A 168 -20.86 -7.35 4.72
CA GLU A 168 -21.98 -8.21 4.32
C GLU A 168 -21.64 -8.94 3.01
N MET A 169 -21.25 -8.19 1.97
CA MET A 169 -20.82 -8.75 0.69
C MET A 169 -19.61 -9.69 0.83
N PHE A 170 -18.62 -9.33 1.65
CA PHE A 170 -17.43 -10.15 1.91
C PHE A 170 -17.81 -11.49 2.53
N PHE A 171 -18.62 -11.50 3.58
CA PHE A 171 -18.99 -12.73 4.29
C PHE A 171 -19.92 -13.62 3.48
N ASP A 172 -20.86 -13.04 2.72
CA ASP A 172 -21.70 -13.79 1.78
C ASP A 172 -20.84 -14.53 0.74
N ASN A 173 -19.86 -13.84 0.17
CA ASN A 173 -18.94 -14.42 -0.80
C ASN A 173 -17.98 -15.43 -0.16
N LEU A 174 -17.52 -15.19 1.07
CA LEU A 174 -16.70 -16.15 1.82
C LEU A 174 -17.46 -17.46 2.09
N LEU A 175 -18.73 -17.36 2.50
CA LEU A 175 -19.58 -18.52 2.76
C LEU A 175 -19.88 -19.30 1.48
N LYS A 176 -20.08 -18.59 0.37
CA LYS A 176 -20.45 -19.17 -0.93
C LYS A 176 -19.26 -19.80 -1.67
N TYR A 177 -18.12 -19.13 -1.69
CA TYR A 177 -16.98 -19.48 -2.55
C TYR A 177 -15.72 -19.90 -1.77
N GLY A 178 -15.71 -19.74 -0.45
CA GLY A 178 -14.55 -20.01 0.39
C GLY A 178 -13.39 -19.04 0.17
N ILE A 179 -12.30 -19.25 0.90
CA ILE A 179 -11.10 -18.40 0.84
C ILE A 179 -10.51 -18.36 -0.58
N ALA A 180 -10.53 -19.48 -1.31
CA ALA A 180 -9.95 -19.56 -2.65
C ALA A 180 -10.71 -18.71 -3.69
N GLY A 181 -12.03 -18.58 -3.56
CA GLY A 181 -12.87 -17.87 -4.54
C GLY A 181 -13.14 -16.40 -4.21
N ILE A 182 -12.83 -15.95 -3.00
CA ILE A 182 -13.29 -14.65 -2.49
C ILE A 182 -12.72 -13.45 -3.27
N ASN A 183 -11.45 -13.50 -3.70
CA ASN A 183 -10.85 -12.43 -4.49
C ASN A 183 -11.56 -12.24 -5.83
N LEU A 184 -11.91 -13.33 -6.52
CA LEU A 184 -12.63 -13.24 -7.79
C LEU A 184 -14.06 -12.75 -7.55
N ALA A 185 -14.71 -13.22 -6.49
CA ALA A 185 -16.06 -12.83 -6.15
C ALA A 185 -16.19 -11.33 -5.82
N ILE A 186 -15.28 -10.78 -5.00
CA ILE A 186 -15.27 -9.34 -4.65
C ILE A 186 -15.01 -8.50 -5.91
N ARG A 187 -14.01 -8.86 -6.73
CA ARG A 187 -13.67 -8.10 -7.94
C ARG A 187 -14.82 -8.00 -8.94
N ASN A 188 -15.68 -9.02 -8.99
CA ASN A 188 -16.86 -9.08 -9.86
C ASN A 188 -18.16 -8.63 -9.16
N SER A 189 -18.08 -8.12 -7.92
CA SER A 189 -19.25 -7.67 -7.17
C SER A 189 -19.76 -6.31 -7.65
N SER A 190 -21.06 -6.07 -7.48
CA SER A 190 -21.64 -4.74 -7.70
C SER A 190 -21.03 -3.68 -6.78
N PHE A 191 -20.69 -4.05 -5.54
CA PHE A 191 -20.03 -3.16 -4.60
C PHE A 191 -18.69 -2.66 -5.16
N GLN A 192 -17.85 -3.56 -5.69
CA GLN A 192 -16.59 -3.14 -6.31
C GLN A 192 -16.82 -2.23 -7.51
N ALA A 193 -17.82 -2.51 -8.35
CA ALA A 193 -18.17 -1.65 -9.48
C ALA A 193 -18.62 -0.25 -9.04
N GLU A 194 -19.40 -0.15 -7.95
CA GLU A 194 -19.80 1.13 -7.33
C GLU A 194 -18.58 1.91 -6.84
N GLN A 195 -17.62 1.27 -6.18
CA GLN A 195 -16.40 1.94 -5.69
C GLN A 195 -15.52 2.45 -6.83
N LEU A 196 -15.45 1.73 -7.95
CA LEU A 196 -14.75 2.19 -9.15
C LEU A 196 -15.45 3.39 -9.77
N ALA A 197 -16.78 3.36 -9.90
CA ALA A 197 -17.57 4.49 -10.41
C ALA A 197 -17.49 5.72 -9.50
N GLU A 198 -17.47 5.54 -8.18
CA GLU A 198 -17.25 6.63 -7.21
C GLU A 198 -15.88 7.28 -7.42
N ARG A 199 -14.85 6.46 -7.64
CA ARG A 199 -13.49 6.94 -7.90
C ARG A 199 -13.40 7.70 -9.22
N GLU A 200 -14.00 7.20 -10.29
CA GLU A 200 -14.07 7.88 -11.60
C GLU A 200 -14.78 9.23 -11.47
N LYS A 201 -15.94 9.25 -10.83
CA LYS A 201 -16.67 10.50 -10.55
C LYS A 201 -15.82 11.49 -9.75
N PHE A 202 -15.10 11.02 -8.73
CA PHE A 202 -14.19 11.86 -7.97
C PHE A 202 -13.11 12.50 -8.85
N VAL A 203 -12.50 11.72 -9.75
CA VAL A 203 -11.51 12.25 -10.71
C VAL A 203 -12.13 13.30 -11.61
N GLU A 204 -13.30 13.03 -12.18
CA GLU A 204 -13.98 13.92 -13.12
C GLU A 204 -14.47 15.23 -12.48
N THR A 205 -14.96 15.17 -11.23
CA THR A 205 -15.63 16.33 -10.63
C THR A 205 -14.76 17.12 -9.65
N MET A 206 -13.73 16.51 -9.06
CA MET A 206 -12.95 17.13 -7.97
C MET A 206 -11.52 17.45 -8.35
N ILE A 207 -10.95 16.80 -9.37
CA ILE A 207 -9.57 17.02 -9.79
C ILE A 207 -9.55 17.95 -11.00
N THR A 208 -8.99 19.14 -10.84
CA THR A 208 -8.96 20.15 -11.91
C THR A 208 -8.15 19.72 -13.13
N ASN A 209 -6.96 19.14 -12.89
CA ASN A 209 -5.99 18.76 -13.92
C ASN A 209 -5.58 17.29 -13.72
N PRO A 210 -6.43 16.31 -14.06
CA PRO A 210 -6.11 14.89 -13.87
C PRO A 210 -4.90 14.43 -14.69
N GLU A 211 -4.66 15.02 -15.85
CA GLU A 211 -3.54 14.69 -16.75
C GLU A 211 -2.16 14.96 -16.13
N GLN A 212 -2.07 15.79 -15.08
CA GLN A 212 -0.81 15.98 -14.33
C GLN A 212 -0.31 14.67 -13.68
N TYR A 213 -1.18 13.67 -13.53
CA TYR A 213 -0.87 12.38 -12.94
C TYR A 213 -0.39 11.33 -13.98
N ASP A 214 -0.52 11.63 -15.27
CA ASP A 214 -0.14 10.72 -16.38
C ASP A 214 1.38 10.65 -16.60
N VAL A 215 2.09 11.69 -16.18
CA VAL A 215 3.57 11.75 -16.20
C VAL A 215 4.17 11.37 -14.85
N PRO A 216 5.47 11.04 -14.75
CA PRO A 216 6.13 10.93 -13.46
C PRO A 216 6.12 12.24 -12.66
N PRO A 217 6.04 12.20 -11.32
CA PRO A 217 6.24 13.40 -10.50
C PRO A 217 7.72 13.82 -10.51
N ASP A 218 8.03 15.05 -10.06
CA ASP A 218 9.39 15.62 -10.09
C ASP A 218 10.47 14.75 -9.41
N SER A 219 10.09 13.91 -8.44
CA SER A 219 10.99 12.98 -7.77
C SER A 219 11.34 11.75 -8.59
N VAL A 220 10.72 11.54 -9.76
CA VAL A 220 10.89 10.34 -10.59
C VAL A 220 11.23 10.74 -12.03
N GLN A 221 12.24 10.09 -12.58
CA GLN A 221 12.62 10.22 -13.98
C GLN A 221 12.58 8.85 -14.66
N ILE A 222 12.20 8.80 -15.93
CA ILE A 222 12.32 7.60 -16.76
C ILE A 222 13.36 7.90 -17.84
N LEU A 223 14.45 7.14 -17.82
CA LEU A 223 15.65 7.40 -18.61
C LEU A 223 16.00 6.17 -19.45
N ASN A 224 16.63 6.37 -20.61
CA ASN A 224 17.24 5.26 -21.35
C ASN A 224 18.36 4.62 -20.49
N ALA A 225 18.30 3.30 -20.32
CA ALA A 225 19.18 2.59 -19.39
C ALA A 225 20.65 2.63 -19.82
N GLU A 226 20.93 2.42 -21.11
CA GLU A 226 22.30 2.44 -21.64
C GLU A 226 22.95 3.81 -21.41
N ARG A 227 22.25 4.88 -21.78
CA ARG A 227 22.72 6.25 -21.55
C ARG A 227 22.96 6.51 -20.06
N PHE A 228 22.01 6.14 -19.20
CA PHE A 228 22.12 6.33 -17.76
C PHE A 228 23.37 5.64 -17.16
N PHE A 229 23.58 4.35 -17.47
CA PHE A 229 24.73 3.62 -16.93
C PHE A 229 26.07 4.11 -17.52
N ASN A 230 26.10 4.50 -18.79
CA ASN A 230 27.29 5.06 -19.44
C ASN A 230 27.68 6.42 -18.86
N GLU A 231 26.71 7.32 -18.65
CA GLU A 231 26.97 8.65 -18.06
C GLU A 231 27.50 8.55 -16.61
N LEU A 232 27.12 7.50 -15.87
CA LEU A 232 27.64 7.22 -14.53
C LEU A 232 28.93 6.38 -14.50
N GLY A 233 29.42 5.93 -15.66
CA GLY A 233 30.61 5.07 -15.73
C GLY A 233 30.43 3.71 -15.04
N ILE A 234 29.20 3.21 -14.92
CA ILE A 234 28.91 1.92 -14.26
C ILE A 234 29.33 0.78 -15.19
N SER A 235 30.18 -0.13 -14.71
CA SER A 235 30.69 -1.25 -15.49
C SER A 235 29.57 -2.23 -15.89
N GLU A 236 29.67 -2.84 -17.07
CA GLU A 236 28.61 -3.72 -17.62
C GLU A 236 28.20 -4.85 -16.68
N ASN A 237 29.16 -5.44 -15.97
CA ASN A 237 28.92 -6.51 -15.00
C ASN A 237 28.12 -6.10 -13.75
N LYS A 238 27.92 -4.80 -13.52
CA LYS A 238 27.09 -4.27 -12.43
C LYS A 238 25.74 -3.73 -12.92
N ARG A 239 25.50 -3.73 -14.22
CA ARG A 239 24.26 -3.19 -14.81
C ARG A 239 23.16 -4.24 -14.70
N ILE A 240 21.96 -3.80 -14.34
CA ILE A 240 20.76 -4.58 -14.56
C ILE A 240 20.35 -4.48 -16.03
N ILE A 241 19.87 -5.60 -16.59
CA ILE A 241 19.36 -5.67 -17.96
C ILE A 241 17.94 -5.08 -18.00
N CYS A 242 17.84 -3.83 -18.44
CA CYS A 242 16.59 -3.10 -18.66
C CYS A 242 16.72 -2.16 -19.87
N ASP A 243 15.59 -1.81 -20.47
CA ASP A 243 15.53 -0.82 -21.55
C ASP A 243 15.52 0.61 -21.00
N GLU A 244 14.78 0.81 -19.90
CA GLU A 244 14.63 2.10 -19.23
C GLU A 244 14.84 1.97 -17.72
N VAL A 245 15.46 3.00 -17.15
CA VAL A 245 15.65 3.18 -15.71
C VAL A 245 14.57 4.12 -15.19
N VAL A 246 13.77 3.64 -14.25
CA VAL A 246 12.94 4.49 -13.39
C VAL A 246 13.82 4.94 -12.22
N LEU A 247 14.26 6.18 -12.25
CA LEU A 247 15.11 6.78 -11.23
C LEU A 247 14.24 7.51 -10.21
N TYR A 248 14.09 6.97 -9.00
CA TYR A 248 13.35 7.61 -7.91
C TYR A 248 14.32 8.31 -6.95
N GLN A 249 14.27 9.64 -6.92
CA GLN A 249 15.07 10.47 -6.03
C GLN A 249 14.44 10.57 -4.64
N VAL A 250 15.16 10.07 -3.64
CA VAL A 250 14.76 10.08 -2.24
C VAL A 250 15.63 11.06 -1.45
N GLY A 251 15.07 12.24 -1.18
CA GLY A 251 15.77 13.36 -0.52
C GLY A 251 16.04 13.20 0.98
N MET A 252 16.16 11.98 1.50
CA MET A 252 16.46 11.74 2.93
C MET A 252 17.90 12.09 3.27
N THR A 253 18.17 12.55 4.50
CA THR A 253 19.52 12.83 5.03
C THR A 253 20.02 11.77 6.01
N TYR A 254 19.15 10.84 6.41
CA TYR A 254 19.48 9.63 7.17
C TYR A 254 18.53 8.50 6.75
N VAL A 255 18.98 7.25 6.88
CA VAL A 255 18.20 6.07 6.44
C VAL A 255 16.97 5.85 7.32
N ARG A 256 15.79 5.95 6.71
CA ARG A 256 14.47 5.74 7.32
C ARG A 256 13.48 5.10 6.35
N SER A 257 12.44 4.43 6.88
CA SER A 257 11.34 3.86 6.09
C SER A 257 10.42 4.93 5.53
N ASP A 258 9.72 5.62 6.43
CA ASP A 258 8.58 6.44 6.07
C ASP A 258 9.01 7.83 5.60
N PRO A 259 8.40 8.37 4.53
CA PRO A 259 7.33 7.77 3.69
C PRO A 259 7.87 6.97 2.48
N TYR A 260 9.18 6.90 2.35
CA TYR A 260 9.87 6.60 1.10
C TYR A 260 9.80 5.12 0.67
N THR A 261 9.80 4.17 1.61
CA THR A 261 9.69 2.74 1.28
C THR A 261 8.34 2.39 0.68
N GLY A 262 7.26 3.01 1.17
CA GLY A 262 5.93 2.83 0.61
C GLY A 262 5.80 3.47 -0.79
N MET A 263 6.36 4.67 -0.96
CA MET A 263 6.44 5.33 -2.29
C MET A 263 7.26 4.51 -3.30
N ALA A 264 8.37 3.91 -2.88
CA ALA A 264 9.17 3.05 -3.75
C ALA A 264 8.37 1.83 -4.22
N LEU A 265 7.59 1.20 -3.33
CA LEU A 265 6.69 0.10 -3.72
C LEU A 265 5.59 0.58 -4.67
N LEU A 266 4.98 1.73 -4.42
CA LEU A 266 4.00 2.34 -5.29
C LEU A 266 4.57 2.53 -6.71
N TYR A 267 5.75 3.12 -6.83
CA TYR A 267 6.40 3.33 -8.13
C TYR A 267 6.85 2.04 -8.79
N LYS A 268 7.23 1.00 -8.02
CA LYS A 268 7.50 -0.32 -8.58
C LYS A 268 6.26 -0.88 -9.27
N TYR A 269 5.10 -0.85 -8.61
CA TYR A 269 3.86 -1.31 -9.26
C TYR A 269 3.53 -0.41 -10.46
N LEU A 270 3.46 0.90 -10.26
CA LEU A 270 3.00 1.82 -11.29
C LEU A 270 3.88 1.85 -12.54
N TYR A 271 5.20 1.97 -12.37
CA TYR A 271 6.11 2.24 -13.49
C TYR A 271 6.90 1.03 -13.97
N ILE A 272 7.02 -0.03 -13.16
CA ILE A 272 7.73 -1.26 -13.55
C ILE A 272 6.73 -2.35 -13.91
N LEU A 273 5.97 -2.83 -12.91
CA LEU A 273 5.07 -3.98 -13.09
C LEU A 273 3.86 -3.66 -13.97
N GLY A 274 3.46 -2.38 -14.04
CA GLY A 274 2.42 -1.88 -14.92
C GLY A 274 2.88 -1.55 -16.34
N SER A 275 4.18 -1.65 -16.62
CA SER A 275 4.74 -1.30 -17.92
C SER A 275 4.88 -2.53 -18.82
N GLU A 276 4.67 -2.33 -20.13
CA GLU A 276 5.03 -3.31 -21.15
C GLU A 276 6.52 -3.26 -21.53
N ARG A 277 7.23 -2.20 -21.12
CA ARG A 277 8.67 -2.04 -21.33
C ARG A 277 9.44 -2.78 -20.24
N ASN A 278 10.62 -3.31 -20.58
CA ASN A 278 11.51 -3.87 -19.57
C ASN A 278 12.17 -2.74 -18.77
N ARG A 279 11.65 -2.47 -17.57
CA ARG A 279 12.12 -1.37 -16.72
C ARG A 279 12.75 -1.88 -15.44
N CYS A 280 13.70 -1.12 -14.93
CA CYS A 280 14.33 -1.34 -13.63
C CYS A 280 14.12 -0.11 -12.73
N LEU A 281 13.98 -0.32 -11.42
CA LEU A 281 13.83 0.74 -10.43
C LEU A 281 15.16 1.00 -9.72
N ILE A 282 15.75 2.17 -9.97
CA ILE A 282 16.94 2.64 -9.27
C ILE A 282 16.55 3.72 -8.26
N LEU A 283 16.92 3.53 -7.00
CA LEU A 283 16.73 4.55 -5.95
C LEU A 283 17.94 5.46 -5.91
N LYS A 284 17.73 6.78 -5.97
CA LYS A 284 18.80 7.78 -5.87
C LYS A 284 18.74 8.47 -4.51
N PHE A 285 19.76 8.27 -3.68
CA PHE A 285 19.89 8.86 -2.35
C PHE A 285 21.00 9.93 -2.37
N PRO A 286 20.69 11.19 -2.75
CA PRO A 286 21.70 12.21 -2.98
C PRO A 286 22.44 12.67 -1.72
N ASN A 287 21.89 12.41 -0.52
CA ASN A 287 22.50 12.83 0.75
C ASN A 287 22.95 11.66 1.63
N ILE A 288 22.96 10.43 1.10
CA ILE A 288 23.41 9.23 1.82
C ILE A 288 24.63 8.69 1.08
N THR A 289 25.71 8.42 1.80
CA THR A 289 26.88 7.74 1.24
C THR A 289 26.76 6.23 1.35
N THR A 290 27.54 5.49 0.55
CA THR A 290 27.67 4.04 0.62
C THR A 290 28.08 3.57 2.01
N ASP A 291 28.97 4.30 2.69
CA ASP A 291 29.39 4.01 4.06
C ASP A 291 28.28 4.24 5.09
N MET A 292 27.49 5.30 4.94
CA MET A 292 26.31 5.53 5.80
C MET A 292 25.31 4.38 5.64
N TRP A 293 25.05 3.95 4.41
CA TRP A 293 24.19 2.81 4.12
C TRP A 293 24.72 1.52 4.74
N LYS A 294 26.00 1.19 4.50
CA LYS A 294 26.64 -0.01 5.04
C LYS A 294 26.60 -0.03 6.57
N LYS A 295 26.88 1.08 7.26
CA LYS A 295 26.79 1.15 8.74
C LYS A 295 25.41 0.74 9.25
N VAL A 296 24.34 1.21 8.59
CA VAL A 296 22.97 0.85 8.94
C VAL A 296 22.66 -0.60 8.56
N ALA A 297 23.01 -1.02 7.35
CA ALA A 297 22.67 -2.31 6.79
C ALA A 297 23.44 -3.49 7.42
N PHE A 298 24.69 -3.28 7.87
CA PHE A 298 25.48 -4.29 8.59
C PHE A 298 25.11 -4.38 10.07
N GLY A 299 24.83 -3.24 10.73
CA GLY A 299 24.46 -3.22 12.14
C GLY A 299 23.09 -3.86 12.41
N SER A 300 22.21 -3.92 11.41
CA SER A 300 20.89 -4.56 11.52
C SER A 300 20.37 -4.97 10.14
N ARG A 301 20.84 -6.12 9.63
CA ARG A 301 20.32 -6.70 8.37
C ARG A 301 18.80 -6.92 8.41
N GLU A 302 18.25 -7.08 9.61
CA GLU A 302 16.82 -7.25 9.87
C GLU A 302 16.04 -5.93 10.00
N ARG A 303 16.70 -4.76 9.85
CA ARG A 303 16.00 -3.47 9.90
C ARG A 303 15.02 -3.38 8.74
N LYS A 304 13.75 -3.14 9.08
CA LYS A 304 12.61 -3.09 8.15
C LYS A 304 12.87 -2.22 6.91
N ASP A 305 13.38 -1.01 7.09
CA ASP A 305 13.62 -0.06 6.00
C ASP A 305 14.66 -0.58 5.01
N VAL A 306 15.80 -1.08 5.49
CA VAL A 306 16.85 -1.69 4.66
C VAL A 306 16.28 -2.88 3.88
N ARG A 307 15.51 -3.76 4.54
CA ARG A 307 14.87 -4.92 3.90
C ARG A 307 13.94 -4.48 2.76
N ILE A 308 13.11 -3.46 2.97
CA ILE A 308 12.16 -3.00 1.94
C ILE A 308 12.89 -2.35 0.76
N TYR A 309 13.88 -1.48 1.01
CA TYR A 309 14.65 -0.88 -0.08
C TYR A 309 15.38 -1.94 -0.91
N ARG A 310 15.97 -2.95 -0.25
CA ARG A 310 16.56 -4.11 -0.92
C ARG A 310 15.54 -4.89 -1.73
N SER A 311 14.32 -5.10 -1.22
CA SER A 311 13.31 -5.90 -1.92
C SER A 311 12.72 -5.16 -3.13
N VAL A 312 12.58 -3.83 -3.04
CA VAL A 312 11.90 -3.03 -4.05
C VAL A 312 12.79 -2.56 -5.19
N SER A 313 14.06 -2.26 -4.92
CA SER A 313 14.98 -1.66 -5.89
C SER A 313 15.83 -2.69 -6.64
N ASP A 314 16.28 -2.32 -7.83
CA ASP A 314 17.24 -3.07 -8.65
C ASP A 314 18.67 -2.54 -8.52
N GLY A 315 18.83 -1.45 -7.76
CA GLY A 315 20.10 -0.83 -7.43
C GLY A 315 19.86 0.48 -6.68
N ILE A 316 20.88 0.93 -5.96
CA ILE A 316 20.84 2.21 -5.24
C ILE A 316 22.03 3.06 -5.65
N LEU A 317 21.75 4.27 -6.11
CA LEU A 317 22.71 5.32 -6.39
C LEU A 317 22.83 6.25 -5.18
N PHE A 318 23.94 6.18 -4.47
CA PHE A 318 24.30 7.02 -3.34
C PHE A 318 25.03 8.29 -3.80
N ALA A 319 25.33 9.18 -2.86
CA ALA A 319 26.08 10.42 -3.09
C ALA A 319 27.49 10.19 -3.66
N ASP A 320 28.10 9.05 -3.34
CA ASP A 320 29.50 8.70 -3.58
C ASP A 320 29.67 7.39 -4.39
N GLY A 321 28.60 6.71 -4.79
CA GLY A 321 28.71 5.46 -5.53
C GLY A 321 27.40 4.76 -5.82
N TYR A 322 27.47 3.72 -6.66
CA TYR A 322 26.34 2.87 -7.02
C TYR A 322 26.54 1.46 -6.44
N LEU A 323 25.47 0.89 -5.86
CA LEU A 323 25.39 -0.51 -5.50
C LEU A 323 24.35 -1.21 -6.38
N SER A 324 24.78 -2.27 -7.06
CA SER A 324 23.92 -3.19 -7.81
C SER A 324 23.05 -4.05 -6.88
N LYS A 325 22.02 -4.70 -7.43
CA LYS A 325 21.12 -5.58 -6.68
C LYS A 325 21.85 -6.64 -5.85
N GLU A 326 22.92 -7.20 -6.41
CA GLU A 326 23.73 -8.26 -5.79
C GLU A 326 24.58 -7.72 -4.62
N GLU A 327 24.94 -6.44 -4.65
CA GLU A 327 25.74 -5.76 -3.63
C GLU A 327 24.90 -5.22 -2.46
N LEU A 328 23.58 -5.15 -2.62
CA LEU A 328 22.66 -4.55 -1.66
C LEU A 328 22.42 -5.42 -0.42
#